data_AF-A0A0R2LLB7-F1
#
_entry.id   AF-A0A0R2LLB7-F1
#
_cell.length_a   1.000
_cell.length_b   1.000
_cell.length_c   1.000
_cell.angle_alpha   90.00
_cell.angle_beta   90.00
_cell.angle_gamma   90.00
#
_symmetry.space_group_name_H-M   'P 1'
#
loop_
_entity.id
_entity.type
_entity.pdbx_description
1 polymer ?
#
loop_
_entity_poly.entity_id
_entity_poly.type
_entity_poly.pdbx_seq_one_letter_code
_entity_poly.pdbx_strand_id
1 'polypeptide(L)'
;MDKLKSKRLLAALIEFISYHIFPFIFIFVHDLNNYSIHGFLIIMVAMVALYKEFILTLNPNKYFHILYSGIYLLLALLSIHSLNLFVTILVFAQLIFLYMIKYLPESYQNLASLVEDFVVPSFMSIALAFTYMHFISVNFVVPLLLVNLATVMINYFEGTRFDYIQLTAISALSLILFLLNYISLWTALAIIVFIVTMSLLKKYRNFSQSNLFYRVIGNLILVI
;
A
#
# COMPACT_ATOMS: atom_id res chain seq x y z
N MET A 1 18.78 7.12 21.01
CA MET A 1 18.60 7.46 19.59
C MET A 1 18.60 6.22 18.68
N ASP A 2 19.45 5.22 18.95
CA ASP A 2 19.56 4.00 18.11
C ASP A 2 18.31 3.12 18.10
N LYS A 3 17.60 3.00 19.24
CA LYS A 3 16.32 2.28 19.31
C LYS A 3 15.23 2.89 18.41
N LEU A 4 15.25 4.20 18.18
CA LEU A 4 14.26 4.87 17.34
C LEU A 4 14.56 4.63 15.85
N LYS A 5 15.84 4.73 15.45
CA LYS A 5 16.28 4.45 14.08
C LYS A 5 16.06 2.98 13.70
N SER A 6 16.38 2.05 14.61
CA SER A 6 16.14 0.61 14.43
C SER A 6 14.66 0.28 14.23
N LYS A 7 13.76 0.90 15.01
CA LYS A 7 12.30 0.73 14.83
C LYS A 7 11.80 1.22 13.47
N ARG A 8 12.32 2.33 12.95
CA ARG A 8 11.92 2.87 11.64
C ARG A 8 12.46 2.04 10.48
N LEU A 9 13.68 1.51 10.60
CA LEU A 9 14.22 0.57 9.62
C LEU A 9 13.38 -0.71 9.56
N LEU A 10 12.95 -1.22 10.72
CA LEU A 10 12.03 -2.35 10.81
C LEU A 10 10.67 -2.02 10.17
N ALA A 11 10.12 -0.82 10.41
CA ALA A 11 8.89 -0.37 9.77
C ALA A 11 9.03 -0.33 8.24
N ALA A 12 10.13 0.21 7.72
CA ALA A 12 10.43 0.20 6.28
C ALA A 12 10.53 -1.22 5.70
N LEU A 13 11.11 -2.17 6.44
CA LEU A 13 11.18 -3.57 6.03
C LEU A 13 9.78 -4.20 5.99
N ILE A 14 8.96 -3.97 7.02
CA ILE A 14 7.58 -4.49 7.06
C ILE A 14 6.73 -3.82 5.96
N GLU A 15 6.92 -2.53 5.69
CA GLU A 15 6.29 -1.79 4.60
C GLU A 15 6.64 -2.43 3.25
N PHE A 16 7.93 -2.66 2.99
CA PHE A 16 8.41 -3.37 1.81
C PHE A 16 7.75 -4.75 1.67
N ILE A 17 7.77 -5.56 2.73
CA ILE A 17 7.13 -6.89 2.73
C ILE A 17 5.64 -6.77 2.43
N SER A 18 4.94 -5.81 3.04
CA SER A 18 3.49 -5.65 2.90
C SER A 18 3.04 -5.39 1.46
N TYR A 19 3.87 -4.71 0.65
CA TYR A 19 3.59 -4.50 -0.78
C TYR A 19 3.66 -5.81 -1.57
N HIS A 20 4.42 -6.79 -1.09
CA HIS A 20 4.64 -8.08 -1.76
C HIS A 20 3.64 -9.14 -1.31
N ILE A 21 3.10 -9.08 -0.09
CA ILE A 21 2.19 -10.12 0.45
C ILE A 21 1.07 -10.45 -0.53
N PHE A 22 0.27 -9.46 -0.94
CA PHE A 22 -0.89 -9.71 -1.77
C PHE A 22 -0.54 -10.18 -3.20
N PRO A 23 0.36 -9.50 -3.96
CA PRO A 23 0.77 -9.98 -5.28
C PRO A 23 1.34 -11.41 -5.28
N PHE A 24 2.21 -11.74 -4.33
CA PHE A 24 2.83 -13.06 -4.28
C PHE A 24 1.80 -14.14 -3.97
N ILE A 25 0.94 -13.90 -2.98
CA ILE A 25 -0.07 -14.90 -2.62
C ILE A 25 -1.03 -15.14 -3.78
N PHE A 26 -1.45 -14.08 -4.47
CA PHE A 26 -2.31 -14.24 -5.64
C PHE A 26 -1.66 -15.09 -6.73
N ILE A 27 -0.38 -14.86 -7.03
CA ILE A 27 0.41 -15.65 -7.98
C ILE A 27 0.43 -17.13 -7.59
N PHE A 28 0.69 -17.43 -6.31
CA PHE A 28 0.73 -18.81 -5.81
C PHE A 28 -0.63 -19.50 -5.84
N VAL A 29 -1.71 -18.82 -5.43
CA VAL A 29 -3.06 -19.39 -5.41
C VAL A 29 -3.57 -19.70 -6.82
N HIS A 30 -3.19 -18.89 -7.81
CA HIS A 30 -3.61 -19.07 -9.20
C HIS A 30 -2.60 -19.84 -10.05
N ASP A 31 -1.58 -20.45 -9.42
CA ASP A 31 -0.57 -21.29 -10.04
C ASP A 31 0.15 -20.63 -11.23
N LEU A 32 0.39 -19.32 -11.13
CA LEU A 32 1.04 -18.50 -12.15
C LEU A 32 2.57 -18.67 -12.09
N ASN A 33 3.05 -19.87 -12.44
CA ASN A 33 4.44 -20.31 -12.24
C ASN A 33 5.50 -19.66 -13.16
N ASN A 34 5.15 -18.65 -13.94
CA ASN A 34 6.07 -18.03 -14.91
C ASN A 34 6.64 -16.69 -14.42
N TYR A 35 7.12 -16.66 -13.17
CA TYR A 35 7.66 -15.44 -12.57
C TYR A 35 9.19 -15.40 -12.68
N SER A 36 9.71 -14.33 -13.28
CA SER A 36 11.14 -13.99 -13.18
C SER A 36 11.32 -12.87 -12.16
N ILE A 37 12.21 -13.08 -11.19
CA ILE A 37 12.48 -12.08 -10.14
C ILE A 37 13.32 -10.96 -10.74
N HIS A 38 12.71 -9.78 -10.92
CA HIS A 38 13.41 -8.60 -11.43
C HIS A 38 14.07 -7.83 -10.28
N GLY A 39 15.39 -8.00 -10.12
CA GLY A 39 16.16 -7.33 -9.05
C GLY A 39 16.03 -5.81 -9.05
N PHE A 40 15.96 -5.17 -10.23
CA PHE A 40 15.74 -3.72 -10.33
C PHE A 40 14.42 -3.28 -9.69
N LEU A 41 13.34 -4.02 -9.91
CA LEU A 41 12.04 -3.71 -9.32
C LEU A 41 12.09 -3.82 -7.79
N ILE A 42 12.71 -4.88 -7.27
CA ILE A 42 12.89 -5.08 -5.83
C ILE A 42 13.62 -3.90 -5.21
N ILE A 43 14.72 -3.45 -5.82
CA ILE A 43 15.49 -2.31 -5.34
C ILE A 43 14.66 -1.03 -5.38
N MET A 44 13.95 -0.76 -6.48
CA MET A 44 13.10 0.42 -6.59
C MET A 44 11.96 0.43 -5.56
N VAL A 45 11.33 -0.72 -5.32
CA VAL A 45 10.27 -0.86 -4.31
C VAL A 45 10.83 -0.67 -2.90
N ALA A 46 12.00 -1.24 -2.60
CA ALA A 46 12.70 -1.03 -1.34
C ALA A 46 13.04 0.45 -1.13
N MET A 47 13.45 1.16 -2.18
CA MET A 47 13.68 2.60 -2.13
C MET A 47 12.40 3.38 -1.82
N VAL A 48 11.25 3.04 -2.40
CA VAL A 48 9.99 3.72 -2.04
C VAL A 48 9.63 3.49 -0.56
N ALA A 49 9.73 2.25 -0.08
CA ALA A 49 9.46 1.91 1.32
C ALA A 49 10.40 2.61 2.31
N LEU A 50 11.71 2.63 2.01
CA LEU A 50 12.71 3.37 2.78
C LEU A 50 12.45 4.87 2.75
N TYR A 51 12.06 5.41 1.60
CA TYR A 51 11.80 6.84 1.49
C TYR A 51 10.62 7.25 2.37
N LYS A 52 9.52 6.49 2.31
CA LYS A 52 8.31 6.72 3.10
C LYS A 52 8.58 6.64 4.60
N GLU A 53 9.00 5.48 5.10
CA GLU A 53 9.04 5.21 6.54
C GLU A 53 10.28 5.81 7.23
N PHE A 54 11.40 5.95 6.51
CA PHE A 54 12.68 6.37 7.09
C PHE A 54 13.10 7.78 6.67
N ILE A 55 13.16 8.08 5.37
CA ILE A 55 13.75 9.34 4.89
C ILE A 55 12.80 10.52 5.13
N LEU A 56 11.54 10.39 4.76
CA LEU A 56 10.54 11.45 4.93
C LEU A 56 10.39 11.83 6.41
N THR A 57 10.37 10.83 7.29
CA THR A 57 10.22 11.04 8.74
C THR A 57 11.47 11.58 9.44
N LEU A 58 12.65 11.49 8.83
CA LEU A 58 13.91 12.04 9.36
C LEU A 58 14.18 13.47 8.90
N ASN A 59 13.41 14.01 7.96
CA ASN A 59 13.59 15.34 7.39
C ASN A 59 15.06 15.68 7.06
N PRO A 60 15.76 14.86 6.25
CA PRO A 60 17.15 15.11 5.93
C PRO A 60 17.31 16.38 5.09
N ASN A 61 18.55 16.88 5.06
CA ASN A 61 18.91 18.08 4.30
C ASN A 61 18.57 17.91 2.79
N LYS A 62 18.28 19.02 2.11
CA LYS A 62 17.95 19.10 0.68
C LYS A 62 18.93 18.33 -0.21
N TYR A 63 20.23 18.35 0.10
CA TYR A 63 21.25 17.61 -0.64
C TYR A 63 21.04 16.09 -0.64
N PHE A 64 20.56 15.54 0.48
CA PHE A 64 20.27 14.11 0.58
C PHE A 64 19.09 13.71 -0.30
N HIS A 65 18.04 14.55 -0.34
CA HIS A 65 16.92 14.32 -1.24
C HIS A 65 17.33 14.37 -2.72
N ILE A 66 18.20 15.32 -3.10
CA ILE A 66 18.72 15.41 -4.47
C ILE A 66 19.53 14.16 -4.82
N LEU A 67 20.43 13.73 -3.94
CA LEU A 67 21.23 12.52 -4.13
C LEU A 67 20.33 11.29 -4.29
N TYR A 68 19.33 11.16 -3.41
CA TYR A 68 18.38 10.05 -3.44
C TYR A 68 17.61 9.98 -4.77
N SER A 69 17.07 11.12 -5.22
CA SER A 69 16.38 11.24 -6.50
C SER A 69 17.30 10.93 -7.68
N GLY A 70 18.58 11.34 -7.61
CA GLY A 70 19.58 11.03 -8.64
C GLY A 70 19.88 9.53 -8.76
N ILE A 71 20.09 8.85 -7.62
CA ILE A 71 20.28 7.39 -7.58
C ILE A 71 19.05 6.68 -8.15
N TYR A 72 17.86 7.12 -7.77
CA TYR A 72 16.62 6.51 -8.22
C TYR A 72 16.38 6.71 -9.73
N LEU A 73 16.69 7.89 -10.26
CA LEU A 73 16.61 8.18 -11.70
C LEU A 73 17.62 7.32 -12.49
N LEU A 74 18.83 7.14 -11.97
CA LEU A 74 19.83 6.25 -12.57
C LEU A 74 19.34 4.80 -12.60
N LEU A 75 18.76 4.31 -11.50
CA LEU A 75 18.15 2.97 -11.47
C LEU A 75 17.01 2.82 -12.47
N ALA A 76 16.14 3.82 -12.59
CA ALA A 76 15.05 3.82 -13.55
C ALA A 76 15.58 3.76 -15.00
N LEU A 77 16.64 4.52 -15.32
CA LEU A 77 17.27 4.47 -16.64
C LEU A 77 17.88 3.10 -16.93
N LEU A 78 18.59 2.51 -15.97
CA LEU A 78 19.15 1.17 -16.11
C LEU A 78 18.05 0.10 -16.26
N SER A 79 16.90 0.30 -15.63
CA SER A 79 15.81 -0.67 -15.66
C SER A 79 14.98 -0.65 -16.95
N ILE A 80 15.10 0.38 -17.81
CA ILE A 80 14.30 0.54 -19.05
C ILE A 80 14.36 -0.70 -19.96
N HIS A 81 15.51 -1.37 -20.02
CA HIS A 81 15.67 -2.57 -20.86
C HIS A 81 15.15 -3.86 -20.20
N SER A 82 14.91 -3.84 -18.90
CA SER A 82 14.58 -5.02 -18.09
C SER A 82 13.16 -5.04 -17.53
N LEU A 83 12.54 -3.87 -17.40
CA LEU A 83 11.21 -3.68 -16.85
C LEU A 83 10.31 -3.02 -17.89
N ASN A 84 9.02 -3.30 -17.79
CA ASN A 84 8.03 -2.60 -18.60
C ASN A 84 8.07 -1.09 -18.27
N LEU A 85 8.04 -0.26 -19.30
CA LEU A 85 8.04 1.20 -19.17
C LEU A 85 6.91 1.69 -18.26
N PHE A 86 5.71 1.10 -18.37
CA PHE A 86 4.56 1.46 -17.53
C PHE A 86 4.82 1.18 -16.04
N VAL A 87 5.47 0.07 -15.71
CA VAL A 87 5.85 -0.27 -14.32
C VAL A 87 6.87 0.74 -13.81
N THR A 88 7.88 1.03 -14.63
CA THR A 88 8.94 1.98 -14.27
C THR A 88 8.34 3.35 -13.97
N ILE A 89 7.44 3.85 -14.85
CA ILE A 89 6.72 5.11 -14.65
C ILE A 89 5.86 5.05 -13.38
N LEU A 90 5.15 3.94 -13.13
CA LEU A 90 4.24 3.81 -12.00
C LEU A 90 4.98 3.86 -10.66
N VAL A 91 6.07 3.10 -10.54
CA VAL A 91 6.95 3.08 -9.36
C VAL A 91 7.65 4.42 -9.19
N PHE A 92 8.02 5.08 -10.30
CA PHE A 92 8.61 6.42 -10.26
C PHE A 92 7.63 7.49 -9.76
N ALA A 93 6.38 7.45 -10.22
CA ALA A 93 5.32 8.36 -9.80
C ALA A 93 5.06 8.28 -8.28
N GLN A 94 5.17 7.09 -7.68
CA GLN A 94 4.97 6.94 -6.23
C GLN A 94 6.01 7.74 -5.43
N LEU A 95 7.27 7.73 -5.86
CA LEU A 95 8.31 8.52 -5.19
C LEU A 95 8.08 10.02 -5.36
N ILE A 96 7.62 10.46 -6.55
CA ILE A 96 7.25 11.87 -6.77
C ILE A 96 6.12 12.28 -5.84
N PHE A 97 5.07 11.47 -5.72
CA PHE A 97 3.96 11.76 -4.83
C PHE A 97 4.41 11.91 -3.38
N LEU A 98 5.24 10.98 -2.88
CA LEU A 98 5.85 11.09 -1.54
C LEU A 98 6.71 12.35 -1.38
N TYR A 99 7.44 12.74 -2.42
CA TYR A 99 8.23 13.97 -2.39
C TYR A 99 7.33 15.22 -2.33
N MET A 100 6.24 15.25 -3.11
CA MET A 100 5.29 16.36 -3.15
C MET A 100 4.56 16.58 -1.83
N ILE A 101 4.28 15.51 -1.07
CA ILE A 101 3.66 15.59 0.26
C ILE A 101 4.43 16.54 1.18
N LYS A 102 5.77 16.57 1.10
CA LYS A 102 6.61 17.46 1.91
C LYS A 102 6.32 18.95 1.68
N TYR A 103 5.83 19.30 0.49
CA TYR A 103 5.55 20.68 0.09
C TYR A 103 4.07 21.04 0.20
N LEU A 104 3.22 20.11 0.67
CA LEU A 104 1.81 20.39 0.86
C LEU A 104 1.60 21.31 2.09
N PRO A 105 0.75 22.33 1.99
CA PRO A 105 0.32 23.12 3.15
C PRO A 105 -0.38 22.23 4.19
N GLU A 106 -0.32 22.61 5.46
CA GLU A 106 -0.94 21.86 6.56
C GLU A 106 -2.46 21.68 6.39
N SER A 107 -3.13 22.59 5.69
CA SER A 107 -4.56 22.48 5.35
C SER A 107 -4.91 21.25 4.51
N TYR A 108 -3.92 20.62 3.87
CA TYR A 108 -4.09 19.43 3.02
C TYR A 108 -3.50 18.16 3.64
N GLN A 109 -3.29 18.10 4.96
CA GLN A 109 -2.77 16.91 5.65
C GLN A 109 -3.58 15.63 5.39
N ASN A 110 -4.90 15.74 5.17
CA ASN A 110 -5.74 14.59 4.80
C ASN A 110 -5.38 14.04 3.42
N LEU A 111 -4.99 14.89 2.48
CA LEU A 111 -4.54 14.46 1.15
C LEU A 111 -3.16 13.80 1.22
N ALA A 112 -2.25 14.37 2.02
CA ALA A 112 -0.94 13.76 2.29
C ALA A 112 -1.09 12.35 2.87
N SER A 113 -1.95 12.22 3.88
CA SER A 113 -2.33 10.96 4.49
C SER A 113 -2.89 9.95 3.48
N LEU A 114 -3.83 10.37 2.63
CA LEU A 114 -4.39 9.50 1.60
C LEU A 114 -3.33 9.01 0.60
N VAL A 115 -2.42 9.89 0.19
CA VAL A 115 -1.34 9.51 -0.73
C VAL A 115 -0.41 8.48 -0.08
N GLU A 116 -0.01 8.73 1.16
CA GLU A 116 0.92 7.88 1.91
C GLU A 116 0.32 6.52 2.27
N ASP A 117 -0.94 6.50 2.72
CA ASP A 117 -1.57 5.31 3.29
C ASP A 117 -2.38 4.49 2.29
N PHE A 118 -2.86 5.10 1.20
CA PHE A 118 -3.68 4.44 0.19
C PHE A 118 -2.98 4.36 -1.17
N VAL A 119 -2.59 5.50 -1.75
CA VAL A 119 -2.09 5.56 -3.13
C VAL A 119 -0.78 4.80 -3.27
N VAL A 120 0.24 5.15 -2.49
CA VAL A 120 1.55 4.53 -2.59
C VAL A 120 1.48 3.00 -2.38
N PRO A 121 0.88 2.47 -1.31
CA PRO A 121 0.80 1.03 -1.10
C PRO A 121 0.04 0.28 -2.21
N SER A 122 -1.09 0.84 -2.66
CA SER A 122 -1.92 0.23 -3.70
C SER A 122 -1.16 0.14 -5.02
N PHE A 123 -0.60 1.26 -5.47
CA PHE A 123 0.06 1.33 -6.77
C PHE A 123 1.40 0.59 -6.78
N MET A 124 2.11 0.51 -5.65
CA MET A 124 3.29 -0.36 -5.53
C MET A 124 2.93 -1.84 -5.65
N SER A 125 1.84 -2.25 -5.02
CA SER A 125 1.35 -3.64 -5.08
C SER A 125 0.87 -4.00 -6.50
N ILE A 126 0.21 -3.06 -7.19
CA ILE A 126 -0.15 -3.18 -8.61
C ILE A 126 1.09 -3.26 -9.50
N ALA A 127 2.11 -2.41 -9.29
CA ALA A 127 3.34 -2.44 -10.07
C ALA A 127 4.07 -3.79 -9.97
N LEU A 128 4.13 -4.35 -8.76
CA LEU A 128 4.67 -5.69 -8.51
C LEU A 128 3.88 -6.75 -9.27
N ALA A 129 2.56 -6.76 -9.11
CA ALA A 129 1.67 -7.68 -9.80
C ALA A 129 1.81 -7.63 -11.33
N PHE A 130 1.90 -6.43 -11.90
CA PHE A 130 2.00 -6.24 -13.35
C PHE A 130 3.33 -6.77 -13.90
N THR A 131 4.40 -6.66 -13.11
CA THR A 131 5.71 -7.16 -13.52
C THR A 131 5.73 -8.67 -13.58
N TYR A 132 5.11 -9.35 -12.62
CA TYR A 132 5.14 -10.81 -12.55
C TYR A 132 4.10 -11.49 -13.44
N MET A 133 2.93 -10.87 -13.62
CA MET A 133 1.81 -11.49 -14.35
C MET A 133 1.63 -10.95 -15.77
N HIS A 134 2.31 -9.84 -16.14
CA HIS A 134 2.16 -9.08 -17.40
C HIS A 134 0.75 -8.56 -17.73
N PHE A 135 -0.27 -9.11 -17.09
CA PHE A 135 -1.67 -8.71 -17.12
C PHE A 135 -2.19 -8.72 -15.69
N ILE A 136 -2.96 -7.69 -15.33
CA ILE A 136 -3.66 -7.66 -14.04
C ILE A 136 -5.15 -7.70 -14.32
N SER A 137 -5.82 -8.72 -13.77
CA SER A 137 -7.27 -8.82 -13.83
C SER A 137 -7.93 -7.82 -12.89
N VAL A 138 -9.14 -7.38 -13.23
CA VAL A 138 -9.95 -6.52 -12.34
C VAL A 138 -10.21 -7.22 -11.00
N ASN A 139 -10.33 -8.55 -11.03
CA ASN A 139 -10.50 -9.41 -9.86
C ASN A 139 -9.28 -9.42 -8.93
N PHE A 140 -8.12 -8.93 -9.38
CA PHE A 140 -6.96 -8.66 -8.53
C PHE A 140 -6.98 -7.23 -7.98
N VAL A 141 -7.20 -6.25 -8.85
CA VAL A 141 -7.10 -4.82 -8.50
C VAL A 141 -8.17 -4.45 -7.48
N VAL A 142 -9.41 -4.89 -7.67
CA VAL A 142 -10.54 -4.47 -6.84
C VAL A 142 -10.38 -4.92 -5.38
N PRO A 143 -10.08 -6.19 -5.06
CA PRO A 143 -9.81 -6.60 -3.68
C PRO A 143 -8.65 -5.85 -3.02
N LEU A 144 -7.54 -5.65 -3.75
CA LEU A 144 -6.38 -4.91 -3.26
C LEU A 144 -6.72 -3.47 -2.89
N LEU A 145 -7.41 -2.75 -3.76
CA LEU A 145 -7.85 -1.38 -3.50
C LEU A 145 -8.81 -1.35 -2.32
N LEU A 146 -9.73 -2.32 -2.24
CA LEU A 146 -10.72 -2.38 -1.17
C LEU A 146 -10.06 -2.62 0.20
N VAL A 147 -9.01 -3.44 0.29
CA VAL A 147 -8.23 -3.60 1.52
C VAL A 147 -7.45 -2.35 1.89
N ASN A 148 -6.74 -1.72 0.95
CA ASN A 148 -6.01 -0.49 1.28
C ASN A 148 -6.97 0.64 1.70
N LEU A 149 -8.17 0.70 1.10
CA LEU A 149 -9.19 1.67 1.50
C LEU A 149 -9.72 1.34 2.91
N ALA A 150 -9.99 0.06 3.18
CA ALA A 150 -10.41 -0.43 4.48
C ALA A 150 -9.41 -0.07 5.59
N THR A 151 -8.12 -0.24 5.34
CA THR A 151 -7.07 0.00 6.33
C THR A 151 -6.95 1.49 6.66
N VAL A 152 -7.05 2.35 5.65
CA VAL A 152 -7.13 3.81 5.82
C VAL A 152 -8.33 4.19 6.66
N MET A 153 -9.51 3.65 6.37
CA MET A 153 -10.72 3.94 7.13
C MET A 153 -10.63 3.51 8.59
N ILE A 154 -10.07 2.32 8.87
CA ILE A 154 -9.80 1.87 10.24
C ILE A 154 -8.80 2.82 10.93
N ASN A 155 -7.75 3.24 10.22
CA ASN A 155 -6.70 4.11 10.77
C ASN A 155 -7.26 5.49 11.20
N TYR A 156 -8.23 6.04 10.46
CA TYR A 156 -8.88 7.31 10.79
C TYR A 156 -10.18 7.19 11.61
N PHE A 157 -10.60 5.98 11.96
CA PHE A 157 -11.81 5.77 12.77
C PHE A 157 -11.65 6.31 14.20
N GLU A 158 -12.45 7.29 14.60
CA GLU A 158 -12.49 7.83 15.97
C GLU A 158 -13.83 7.53 16.68
N GLY A 159 -14.79 6.99 15.95
CA GLY A 159 -16.13 6.65 16.42
C GLY A 159 -17.07 7.84 16.42
N THR A 160 -16.86 8.82 15.52
CA THR A 160 -17.82 9.87 15.23
C THR A 160 -18.96 9.33 14.34
N ARG A 161 -20.08 10.05 14.24
CA ARG A 161 -21.20 9.64 13.37
C ARG A 161 -20.77 9.47 11.91
N PHE A 162 -19.87 10.33 11.43
CA PHE A 162 -19.35 10.25 10.06
C PHE A 162 -18.56 8.97 9.82
N ASP A 163 -17.80 8.50 10.81
CA ASP A 163 -17.02 7.27 10.68
C ASP A 163 -17.93 6.05 10.52
N TYR A 164 -19.06 6.00 11.23
CA TYR A 164 -20.05 4.92 11.06
C TYR A 164 -20.73 4.97 9.68
N ILE A 165 -20.96 6.16 9.13
CA ILE A 165 -21.47 6.32 7.75
C ILE A 165 -20.44 5.77 6.77
N GLN A 166 -19.16 6.10 6.94
CA GLN A 166 -18.07 5.58 6.12
C GLN A 166 -18.00 4.03 6.20
N LEU A 167 -18.09 3.44 7.40
CA LEU A 167 -18.15 1.99 7.59
C LEU A 167 -19.32 1.33 6.86
N THR A 168 -20.49 1.98 6.90
CA THR A 168 -21.68 1.50 6.20
C THR A 168 -21.48 1.59 4.69
N ALA A 169 -20.89 2.68 4.21
CA ALA A 169 -20.61 2.90 2.79
C ALA A 169 -19.64 1.87 2.22
N ILE A 170 -18.54 1.53 2.92
CA ILE A 170 -17.60 0.51 2.44
C ILE A 170 -18.19 -0.90 2.49
N SER A 171 -19.06 -1.18 3.46
CA SER A 171 -19.78 -2.46 3.54
C SER A 171 -20.76 -2.60 2.38
N ALA A 172 -21.52 -1.54 2.09
CA ALA A 172 -22.42 -1.49 0.94
C ALA A 172 -21.65 -1.59 -0.38
N LEU A 173 -20.52 -0.90 -0.51
CA LEU A 173 -19.64 -0.98 -1.68
C LEU A 173 -19.13 -2.41 -1.89
N SER A 174 -18.70 -3.10 -0.84
CA SER A 174 -18.26 -4.50 -0.91
C SER A 174 -19.36 -5.41 -1.42
N LEU A 175 -20.60 -5.19 -0.96
CA LEU A 175 -21.76 -5.95 -1.42
C LEU A 175 -22.12 -5.65 -2.88
N ILE A 176 -22.05 -4.38 -3.31
CA ILE A 176 -22.24 -3.99 -4.72
C ILE A 176 -21.17 -4.64 -5.60
N LEU A 177 -19.91 -4.62 -5.18
CA LEU A 177 -18.81 -5.23 -5.94
C LEU A 177 -18.98 -6.75 -6.05
N PHE A 178 -19.53 -7.41 -5.04
CA PHE A 178 -19.93 -8.82 -5.12
C PHE A 178 -21.06 -9.04 -6.13
N LEU A 179 -22.14 -8.24 -6.07
CA LEU A 179 -23.27 -8.35 -7.00
C LEU A 179 -22.86 -8.12 -8.47
N LEU A 180 -21.84 -7.28 -8.69
CA LEU A 180 -21.25 -7.02 -10.00
C LEU A 180 -20.20 -8.07 -10.43
N ASN A 181 -19.98 -9.12 -9.63
CA ASN A 181 -19.01 -10.18 -9.86
C ASN A 181 -17.53 -9.71 -9.91
N TYR A 182 -17.20 -8.59 -9.30
CA TYR A 182 -15.80 -8.14 -9.18
C TYR A 182 -15.04 -8.81 -8.03
N ILE A 183 -15.77 -9.26 -7.00
CA ILE A 183 -15.20 -9.99 -5.85
C ILE A 183 -16.09 -11.17 -5.49
N SER A 184 -15.51 -12.20 -4.85
CA SER A 184 -16.28 -13.34 -4.35
C SER A 184 -17.10 -12.98 -3.10
N LEU A 185 -18.11 -13.79 -2.78
CA LEU A 185 -18.89 -13.63 -1.55
C LEU A 185 -17.99 -13.72 -0.31
N TRP A 186 -17.04 -14.66 -0.31
CA TRP A 186 -16.09 -14.86 0.78
C TRP A 186 -15.22 -13.62 0.99
N THR A 187 -14.69 -13.06 -0.10
CA THR A 187 -13.90 -11.83 -0.07
C THR A 187 -14.72 -10.65 0.48
N ALA A 188 -15.96 -10.48 0.02
CA ALA A 188 -16.84 -9.43 0.52
C ALA A 188 -17.12 -9.55 2.03
N LEU A 189 -17.46 -10.76 2.49
CA LEU A 189 -17.70 -11.03 3.91
C LEU A 189 -16.44 -10.82 4.75
N ALA A 190 -15.29 -11.32 4.29
CA ALA A 190 -14.03 -11.22 4.99
C ALA A 190 -13.62 -9.75 5.20
N ILE A 191 -13.80 -8.91 4.17
CA ILE A 191 -13.53 -7.46 4.26
C ILE A 191 -14.49 -6.78 5.23
N ILE A 192 -15.80 -7.06 5.14
CA ILE A 192 -16.79 -6.47 6.07
C ILE A 192 -16.45 -6.83 7.51
N VAL A 193 -16.19 -8.12 7.78
CA VAL A 193 -15.83 -8.61 9.12
C VAL A 193 -14.53 -7.97 9.59
N PHE A 194 -13.52 -7.88 8.74
CA PHE A 194 -12.24 -7.24 9.06
C PHE A 194 -12.42 -5.79 9.49
N ILE A 195 -13.15 -4.99 8.69
CA ILE A 195 -13.36 -3.57 8.94
C ILE A 195 -14.15 -3.36 10.24
N VAL A 196 -15.25 -4.10 10.41
CA VAL A 196 -16.12 -3.98 11.59
C VAL A 196 -15.35 -4.39 12.84
N THR A 197 -14.66 -5.52 12.80
CA THR A 197 -13.92 -6.04 13.96
C THR A 197 -12.80 -5.09 14.38
N MET A 198 -11.98 -4.62 13.43
CA MET A 198 -10.87 -3.73 13.75
C MET A 198 -11.34 -2.36 14.23
N SER A 199 -12.40 -1.80 13.64
CA SER A 199 -12.99 -0.54 14.10
C SER A 199 -13.57 -0.66 15.51
N LEU A 200 -14.26 -1.76 15.82
CA LEU A 200 -14.78 -2.02 17.16
C LEU A 200 -13.66 -2.25 18.19
N LEU A 201 -12.61 -3.01 17.84
CA LEU A 201 -11.45 -3.21 18.70
C LEU A 201 -10.74 -1.88 18.99
N LYS A 202 -10.59 -1.02 17.98
CA LYS A 202 -10.03 0.32 18.15
C LYS A 202 -10.86 1.15 19.12
N LYS A 203 -12.19 1.14 18.99
CA LYS A 203 -13.08 1.95 19.83
C LYS A 203 -13.23 1.46 21.26
N TYR A 204 -13.42 0.15 21.45
CA TYR A 204 -13.82 -0.43 22.74
C TYR A 204 -12.65 -1.08 23.50
N ARG A 205 -11.55 -1.41 22.82
CA ARG A 205 -10.36 -2.03 23.44
C ARG A 205 -9.10 -1.16 23.34
N ASN A 206 -9.22 0.08 22.85
CA ASN A 206 -8.09 0.98 22.58
C ASN A 206 -6.99 0.32 21.74
N PHE A 207 -7.35 -0.64 20.88
CA PHE A 207 -6.43 -1.34 20.01
C PHE A 207 -6.13 -0.49 18.77
N SER A 208 -5.33 0.56 18.98
CA SER A 208 -4.86 1.44 17.92
C SER A 208 -3.50 0.97 17.42
N GLN A 209 -3.43 0.57 16.15
CA GLN A 209 -2.21 0.15 15.47
C GLN A 209 -1.98 1.03 14.23
N SER A 210 -0.80 0.96 13.64
CA SER A 210 -0.50 1.70 12.42
C SER A 210 -1.24 1.14 11.20
N ASN A 211 -1.46 1.97 10.17
CA ASN A 211 -2.00 1.54 8.88
C ASN A 211 -1.27 0.32 8.30
N LEU A 212 0.07 0.29 8.42
CA LEU A 212 0.90 -0.85 8.03
C LEU A 212 0.45 -2.17 8.67
N PHE A 213 0.16 -2.17 9.97
CA PHE A 213 -0.30 -3.35 10.67
C PHE A 213 -1.64 -3.84 10.12
N TYR A 214 -2.61 -2.93 9.95
CA TYR A 214 -3.90 -3.27 9.37
C TYR A 214 -3.76 -3.80 7.94
N ARG A 215 -2.88 -3.21 7.11
CA ARG A 215 -2.66 -3.65 5.73
C ARG A 215 -2.05 -5.04 5.64
N VAL A 216 -1.09 -5.37 6.50
CA VAL A 216 -0.54 -6.74 6.57
C VAL A 216 -1.65 -7.74 6.87
N ILE A 217 -2.51 -7.46 7.86
CA ILE A 217 -3.64 -8.34 8.19
C ILE A 217 -4.65 -8.41 7.03
N GLY A 218 -5.05 -7.27 6.47
CA GLY A 218 -6.02 -7.21 5.37
C GLY A 218 -5.54 -8.00 4.16
N ASN A 219 -4.27 -7.85 3.78
CA ASN A 219 -3.67 -8.60 2.67
C ASN A 219 -3.61 -10.11 2.94
N LEU A 220 -3.42 -10.53 4.20
CA LEU A 220 -3.48 -11.94 4.59
C LEU A 220 -4.90 -12.50 4.63
N ILE A 221 -5.91 -11.67 4.88
CA ILE A 221 -7.32 -12.10 4.90
C ILE A 221 -7.84 -12.37 3.49
N LEU A 222 -7.39 -11.63 2.48
CA LEU A 222 -7.78 -11.84 1.08
C LEU A 222 -7.24 -13.14 0.45
N VAL A 223 -6.52 -13.94 1.23
CA VAL A 223 -5.94 -15.22 0.82
C VAL A 223 -6.95 -16.36 0.89
N ILE A 224 -8.05 -16.17 1.63
CA ILE A 224 -9.13 -17.14 1.88
C ILE A 224 -10.28 -16.91 0.89
#